data_AF-A0A917NY75-F1
#
_entry.id   AF-A0A917NY75-F1
#
_cell.length_a   1.000
_cell.length_b   1.000
_cell.length_c   1.000
_cell.angle_alpha   90.00
_cell.angle_beta   90.00
_cell.angle_gamma   90.00
#
_symmetry.space_group_name_H-M   'P 1'
#
loop_
_entity.id
_entity.type
_entity.pdbx_description
1 polymer ?
#
loop_
_entity_poly.entity_id
_entity_poly.type
_entity_poly.pdbx_seq_one_letter_code
_entity_poly.pdbx_strand_id
1 'polypeptide(L)' 'MPPSITGDLTIATRLLADGRAHIAIQYTDADEWYTLTGSPVPAPPQSLAALHEEILERVRRGSGAEAPR' A
#
# COMPACT_ATOMS: atom_id res chain seq x y z
N MET A 1 2.34 -25.55 0.16
CA MET A 1 1.36 -24.44 0.07
C MET A 1 2.07 -23.17 0.47
N PRO A 2 2.07 -22.10 -0.32
CA PRO A 2 2.35 -20.78 0.25
C PRO A 2 1.14 -20.35 1.10
N PRO A 3 1.33 -19.59 2.18
CA PRO A 3 0.23 -19.11 3.00
C PRO A 3 -0.66 -18.16 2.20
N SER A 4 -1.98 -18.30 2.34
CA SER A 4 -2.96 -17.31 1.94
C SER A 4 -2.64 -16.00 2.66
N ILE A 5 -2.33 -14.94 1.92
CA ILE A 5 -2.20 -13.61 2.52
C ILE A 5 -3.63 -13.13 2.81
N THR A 6 -4.14 -13.54 3.97
CA THR A 6 -5.41 -13.10 4.54
C THR A 6 -5.11 -12.65 5.96
N GLY A 7 -4.26 -11.64 6.07
CA GLY A 7 -3.82 -11.06 7.34
C GLY A 7 -3.95 -9.55 7.31
N ASP A 8 -4.11 -8.96 8.49
CA ASP A 8 -3.97 -7.53 8.66
C ASP A 8 -2.62 -7.07 8.09
N LEU A 9 -2.65 -6.01 7.29
CA LEU A 9 -1.46 -5.39 6.74
C LEU A 9 -1.49 -3.91 7.12
N THR A 10 -0.33 -3.41 7.50
CA THR A 10 -0.14 -2.00 7.81
C THR A 10 0.32 -1.28 6.56
N ILE A 11 -0.35 -0.19 6.19
CA ILE A 11 0.07 0.67 5.08
C ILE A 11 0.65 1.96 5.64
N ALA A 12 1.88 2.27 5.24
CA ALA A 12 2.50 3.56 5.52
C ALA A 12 2.64 4.35 4.21
N THR A 13 1.99 5.50 4.14
CA THR A 13 2.17 6.47 3.05
C THR A 13 3.01 7.63 3.54
N ARG A 14 4.16 7.87 2.91
CA ARG A 14 5.08 8.96 3.25
C ARG A 14 5.25 9.89 2.06
N LEU A 15 5.05 11.20 2.28
CA LEU A 15 5.39 12.21 1.28
C LEU A 15 6.90 12.40 1.22
N LEU A 16 7.45 12.34 0.02
CA LEU A 16 8.84 12.60 -0.30
C LEU A 16 9.04 14.09 -0.63
N ALA A 17 10.25 14.59 -0.44
CA ALA A 17 10.60 15.99 -0.68
C ALA A 17 10.48 16.43 -2.17
N ASP A 18 10.40 15.47 -3.08
CA ASP A 18 10.22 15.67 -4.52
C ASP A 18 8.74 15.77 -4.94
N GLY A 19 7.80 15.81 -3.99
CA GLY A 19 6.37 15.86 -4.26
C GLY A 19 5.78 14.50 -4.68
N ARG A 20 6.48 13.39 -4.44
CA ARG A 20 5.96 12.04 -4.65
C ARG A 20 5.55 11.41 -3.33
N ALA A 21 4.61 10.48 -3.38
CA ALA A 21 4.23 9.66 -2.24
C ALA A 21 4.87 8.27 -2.37
N HIS A 22 5.62 7.88 -1.35
CA HIS A 22 6.13 6.53 -1.19
C HIS A 22 5.15 5.73 -0.33
N ILE A 23 4.75 4.56 -0.83
CA ILE A 23 3.81 3.67 -0.14
C ILE A 23 4.56 2.39 0.21
N ALA A 24 4.64 2.10 1.49
CA ALA A 24 5.19 0.86 2.02
C ALA A 24 4.09 0.09 2.74
N ILE A 25 4.15 -1.24 2.65
CA ILE A 25 3.26 -2.16 3.32
C ILE A 25 4.08 -3.07 4.24
N GLN A 26 3.56 -3.36 5.41
CA GLN A 26 4.11 -4.35 6.32
C GLN A 26 3.01 -5.36 6.62
N TYR A 27 3.28 -6.63 6.38
CA TYR A 27 2.36 -7.69 6.80
C TYR A 27 2.49 -7.89 8.30
N THR A 28 1.40 -8.16 9.01
CA THR A 28 1.48 -8.45 10.46
C THR A 28 2.41 -9.63 10.76
N ASP A 29 2.49 -10.60 9.85
CA ASP A 29 3.40 -11.74 9.93
C ASP A 29 4.82 -11.47 9.39
N ALA A 30 5.10 -10.26 8.87
CA ALA A 30 6.41 -9.89 8.35
C ALA A 30 7.00 -8.68 9.09
N ASP A 31 8.23 -8.85 9.60
CA ASP A 31 8.97 -7.74 10.19
C ASP A 31 9.41 -6.71 9.12
N GLU A 32 9.49 -7.15 7.86
CA GLU A 32 9.93 -6.33 6.74
C GLU A 32 8.84 -5.45 6.14
N TRP A 33 9.24 -4.23 5.80
CA TRP A 33 8.45 -3.30 5.00
C TRP A 33 8.73 -3.53 3.51
N TYR A 34 7.69 -3.85 2.77
CA TYR A 34 7.74 -4.00 1.31
C TYR A 34 7.19 -2.74 0.64
N THR A 35 7.88 -2.25 -0.39
CA THR A 35 7.34 -1.15 -1.21
C THR A 35 6.19 -1.66 -2.06
N LEU A 36 5.05 -0.95 -2.03
CA LEU A 36 3.90 -1.31 -2.85
C LEU A 36 4.23 -1.16 -4.33
N THR A 37 3.91 -2.18 -5.14
CA THR A 37 4.09 -2.15 -6.59
C THR A 37 3.41 -0.92 -7.19
N GLY A 38 4.17 -0.08 -7.91
CA GLY A 38 3.71 1.19 -8.45
C GLY A 38 4.16 2.43 -7.66
N SER A 39 4.78 2.26 -6.48
CA SER A 39 5.45 3.35 -5.77
C SER A 39 6.86 3.63 -6.28
N PRO A 40 7.35 4.88 -6.20
CA PRO A 40 6.63 6.07 -5.71
C PRO A 40 5.67 6.66 -6.76
N VAL A 41 4.49 7.11 -6.31
CA VAL A 41 3.47 7.76 -7.16
C VAL A 41 3.53 9.28 -6.99
N PRO A 42 3.16 10.09 -8.01
CA PRO A 42 3.03 11.53 -7.83
C PRO A 42 1.99 11.83 -6.75
N ALA A 43 2.34 12.67 -5.76
CA ALA A 43 1.38 13.04 -4.73
C ALA A 43 0.30 13.94 -5.35
N PRO A 44 -0.99 13.64 -5.16
CA PRO A 44 -2.04 14.50 -5.67
C PRO A 44 -1.98 15.85 -4.94
N PRO A 45 -2.26 16.97 -5.64
CA PRO A 45 -2.23 18.31 -5.06
C PRO A 45 -3.32 18.54 -3.98
N GLN A 46 -4.28 17.63 -3.91
CA GLN A 46 -5.51 17.74 -3.13
C GLN A 46 -5.25 17.50 -1.64
N SER A 47 -4.54 16.41 -1.30
CA SER A 47 -4.09 16.05 0.06
C SER A 47 -3.44 14.66 0.07
N LEU A 48 -2.38 14.48 0.86
CA LEU A 48 -1.78 13.15 1.11
C LEU A 48 -2.77 12.18 1.79
N ALA A 49 -3.65 12.70 2.65
CA ALA A 49 -4.68 11.90 3.32
C ALA A 49 -5.69 11.32 2.31
N ALA A 50 -6.13 12.11 1.33
CA ALA A 50 -7.04 11.62 0.28
C ALA A 50 -6.38 10.52 -0.57
N LEU A 51 -5.09 10.67 -0.88
CA LEU A 51 -4.31 9.61 -1.52
C LEU A 51 -4.26 8.34 -0.66
N HIS A 52 -4.00 8.51 0.64
CA HIS A 52 -3.94 7.40 1.58
C HIS A 52 -5.27 6.63 1.65
N GLU A 53 -6.40 7.33 1.74
CA GLU A 53 -7.74 6.72 1.70
C GLU A 53 -8.01 6.01 0.36
N GLU A 54 -7.67 6.61 -0.78
CA GLU A 54 -7.84 5.94 -2.09
C GLU A 54 -7.00 4.65 -2.17
N ILE A 55 -5.78 4.67 -1.65
CA ILE A 55 -4.92 3.48 -1.57
C ILE A 55 -5.55 2.45 -0.64
N LEU A 56 -6.02 2.84 0.55
CA LEU A 56 -6.70 1.94 1.47
C LEU A 56 -7.93 1.30 0.83
N GLU A 57 -8.73 2.06 0.08
CA GLU A 57 -9.87 1.55 -0.66
C GLU A 57 -9.46 0.62 -1.80
N ARG A 58 -8.43 0.97 -2.59
CA ARG A 58 -7.90 0.12 -3.65
C ARG A 58 -7.31 -1.17 -3.10
N VAL A 59 -6.62 -1.11 -1.97
CA VAL A 59 -6.09 -2.29 -1.28
C VAL A 59 -7.22 -3.07 -0.63
N ARG A 60 -8.27 -2.46 -0.06
CA ARG A 60 -9.45 -3.20 0.43
C ARG A 60 -10.19 -3.90 -0.72
N ARG A 61 -10.35 -3.24 -1.87
CA ARG A 61 -10.96 -3.80 -3.08
C ARG A 61 -10.05 -4.85 -3.75
N GLY A 62 -8.74 -4.61 -3.72
CA GLY A 62 -7.70 -5.43 -4.35
C GLY A 62 -7.15 -6.55 -3.46
N SER A 63 -7.33 -6.51 -2.14
CA SER A 63 -7.13 -7.63 -1.22
C SER A 63 -8.30 -8.61 -1.28
N GLY A 64 -9.39 -8.25 -1.95
CA GLY A 64 -10.36 -9.19 -2.52
C GLY A 64 -9.94 -9.75 -3.89
N ALA A 65 -8.84 -9.26 -4.48
CA ALA A 65 -8.32 -9.74 -5.75
C ALA A 65 -7.13 -10.67 -5.50
N GLU A 66 -7.48 -11.95 -5.51
CA GLU A 66 -6.66 -13.14 -5.68
C GLU A 66 -5.24 -12.88 -6.22
N ALA A 67 -4.23 -13.45 -5.53
CA ALA A 67 -2.99 -13.81 -6.20
C ALA A 67 -3.32 -14.90 -7.23
N PRO A 68 -3.17 -14.67 -8.55
CA PRO A 68 -3.43 -15.71 -9.54
C PRO A 68 -2.26 -16.69 -9.62
N ARG A 69 -2.63 -17.97 -9.69
CA ARG A 69 -1.95 -19.17 -10.22
C ARG A 69 -0.72 -18.97 -11.10
#